data_AF-A0A830HGU5-F1
#
_entry.id   AF-A0A830HGU5-F1
#
_cell.length_a   1.000
_cell.length_b   1.000
_cell.length_c   1.000
_cell.angle_alpha   90.00
_cell.angle_beta   90.00
_cell.angle_gamma   90.00
#
_symmetry.space_group_name_H-M   'P 1'
#
loop_
_entity.id
_entity.type
_entity.pdbx_description
1 polymer ?
#
loop_
_entity_poly.entity_id
_entity_poly.type
_entity_poly.pdbx_seq_one_letter_code
_entity_poly.pdbx_strand_id
1 'polypeptide(L)'
;MSPLLMHSARPLSGGVGTRGGVGRGSRGLLSCHRRGRSTLQKPLISSASASFQKRCEVVISAASTTSPSSSSSAQPDMEAVKQSHGSIGENDENGLMDAPLGSITFEEFAQYQAQESGKSESTLSIVVVGASGDLAKKKIFPALFALYYKGYFPETFTIYGFARTSMDDEEFRDLISMTLLCRIDEAENCGPKMDTFLDRCHYFSGQYDSVQSFTQLGAELDAQEAMLSSTANRIFYLSVPPNIFTNCAQGVSNGASSKTGWSRVIVEKPFGRDTESSRKLSNELMECLTEDQIYRIDHYLAKELVDNLTVLRFSNLIFEPLWNRNHIRNVQIIFSEDFGTEGRGGYFDNYGIIRDIMQNHLLQVLAILCMEPPVSLDAEHIRDEKVKVLQSMKPITMDDTVIGQYKKDRTGKLPSYLDDDTVPKGSLCPTFAAVALHIKNARWDGVPFLMKAGKALEKREAQIRVQFRHVPGNLYQSKLGTDLEGVTNELVIRIQPDEAMYLRLNNKVPGLGMRIDRTKLDLSYHQEYGEESMSAGAYERLILDVMQGDKRMFIRSDELDAAWELFTPLLHHLDEAKAQPELYPYGSRGPIGAHYLASKYGVRWGDAQE
;
A
#
# COMPACT_ATOMS: atom_id res chain seq x y z
N MET A 1 -6.99 -56.90 24.39
CA MET A 1 -7.40 -57.15 25.78
C MET A 1 -8.75 -56.47 25.99
N SER A 2 -9.82 -57.27 26.11
CA SER A 2 -11.26 -56.93 26.17
C SER A 2 -11.69 -56.28 27.51
N PRO A 3 -13.00 -55.98 27.80
CA PRO A 3 -14.25 -56.00 27.00
C PRO A 3 -15.09 -54.68 27.14
N LEU A 4 -16.10 -54.30 26.32
CA LEU A 4 -17.36 -54.88 25.78
C LEU A 4 -18.58 -54.89 26.74
N LEU A 5 -19.66 -54.15 26.37
CA LEU A 5 -21.13 -54.32 26.61
C LEU A 5 -21.85 -52.96 26.30
N MET A 6 -22.64 -52.68 25.25
CA MET A 6 -23.87 -53.22 24.61
C MET A 6 -25.21 -53.12 25.38
N HIS A 7 -26.15 -52.27 24.88
CA HIS A 7 -27.60 -52.50 24.58
C HIS A 7 -28.35 -51.14 24.35
N SER A 8 -28.78 -50.77 23.13
CA SER A 8 -30.06 -51.03 22.40
C SER A 8 -31.26 -50.16 22.85
N ALA A 9 -31.69 -49.14 22.08
CA ALA A 9 -32.75 -49.11 21.03
C ALA A 9 -34.21 -49.03 21.57
N ARG A 10 -34.88 -47.85 21.49
CA ARG A 10 -35.93 -47.37 20.51
C ARG A 10 -37.38 -47.89 20.79
N PRO A 11 -38.48 -47.36 20.19
CA PRO A 11 -38.92 -45.96 19.92
C PRO A 11 -40.48 -45.78 20.11
N LEU A 12 -41.07 -44.74 19.45
CA LEU A 12 -42.51 -44.46 19.13
C LEU A 12 -43.24 -43.45 20.06
N SER A 13 -44.17 -42.57 19.66
CA SER A 13 -44.68 -42.02 18.38
C SER A 13 -45.91 -41.11 18.68
N GLY A 14 -46.13 -40.03 17.91
CA GLY A 14 -47.45 -39.37 17.66
C GLY A 14 -48.03 -38.47 18.77
N GLY A 15 -48.78 -37.38 18.52
CA GLY A 15 -49.27 -36.72 17.30
C GLY A 15 -50.28 -35.59 17.66
N VAL A 16 -50.32 -34.54 16.83
CA VAL A 16 -51.45 -33.69 16.34
C VAL A 16 -52.47 -33.02 17.29
N GLY A 17 -52.73 -31.71 17.05
CA GLY A 17 -54.06 -31.04 17.12
C GLY A 17 -54.11 -29.74 17.95
N THR A 18 -53.99 -28.53 17.38
CA THR A 18 -54.96 -27.62 16.71
C THR A 18 -55.93 -26.78 17.57
N ARG A 19 -56.02 -25.47 17.19
CA ARG A 19 -57.05 -24.41 17.46
C ARG A 19 -57.04 -23.78 18.87
N GLY A 20 -57.22 -22.48 19.11
CA GLY A 20 -57.58 -21.29 18.32
C GLY A 20 -58.32 -20.30 19.25
N GLY A 21 -58.23 -18.98 19.01
CA GLY A 21 -59.28 -18.02 19.49
C GLY A 21 -58.87 -16.82 20.38
N VAL A 22 -58.65 -15.68 19.73
CA VAL A 22 -59.23 -14.31 19.97
C VAL A 22 -59.62 -13.86 21.39
N GLY A 23 -59.18 -12.63 21.77
CA GLY A 23 -59.84 -11.83 22.81
C GLY A 23 -59.25 -10.42 23.00
N ARG A 24 -60.00 -9.39 22.60
CA ARG A 24 -59.72 -7.94 22.75
C ARG A 24 -59.84 -7.47 24.21
N GLY A 25 -59.18 -6.35 24.54
CA GLY A 25 -59.51 -5.55 25.73
C GLY A 25 -58.70 -4.25 25.82
N SER A 26 -59.34 -3.12 25.54
CA SER A 26 -58.80 -1.76 25.52
C SER A 26 -59.14 -0.97 26.80
N ARG A 27 -58.56 0.25 26.90
CA ARG A 27 -58.78 1.39 27.84
C ARG A 27 -57.78 1.43 29.00
N GLY A 28 -57.10 2.54 29.31
CA GLY A 28 -57.13 3.92 28.83
C GLY A 28 -56.64 4.85 29.96
N LEU A 29 -56.04 6.00 29.64
CA LEU A 29 -56.29 7.30 30.28
C LEU A 29 -55.34 8.39 29.74
N LEU A 30 -55.96 9.48 29.30
CA LEU A 30 -55.35 10.76 28.93
C LEU A 30 -55.07 11.60 30.17
N SER A 31 -54.09 12.51 30.06
CA SER A 31 -54.14 13.83 30.69
C SER A 31 -53.23 14.79 29.93
N CYS A 32 -53.77 15.91 29.49
CA CYS A 32 -53.08 17.01 28.83
C CYS A 32 -53.74 18.32 29.30
N HIS A 33 -52.96 19.28 29.82
CA HIS A 33 -53.03 20.73 29.59
C HIS A 33 -52.34 21.53 30.73
N ARG A 34 -51.32 22.36 30.41
CA ARG A 34 -51.41 23.82 30.12
C ARG A 34 -50.10 24.58 30.42
N ARG A 35 -49.62 25.29 29.38
CA ARG A 35 -49.02 26.65 29.31
C ARG A 35 -47.90 27.09 30.27
N GLY A 36 -46.79 27.57 29.67
CA GLY A 36 -45.83 28.49 30.33
C GLY A 36 -44.68 28.92 29.41
N ARG A 37 -44.65 30.21 29.06
CA ARG A 37 -43.76 30.93 28.12
C ARG A 37 -42.26 30.97 28.46
N SER A 38 -41.45 30.94 27.38
CA SER A 38 -40.26 31.73 27.04
C SER A 38 -39.34 32.31 28.14
N THR A 39 -38.06 31.95 28.12
CA THR A 39 -36.89 32.86 28.00
C THR A 39 -35.60 32.02 28.00
N LEU A 40 -34.92 31.93 26.86
CA LEU A 40 -33.57 31.38 26.75
C LEU A 40 -32.58 32.55 26.75
N GLN A 41 -31.80 32.61 27.83
CA GLN A 41 -30.73 33.57 28.06
C GLN A 41 -29.45 33.05 27.39
N LYS A 42 -28.81 33.89 26.56
CA LYS A 42 -27.46 33.69 26.03
C LYS A 42 -26.44 33.55 27.17
N PRO A 43 -25.28 32.91 26.94
CA PRO A 43 -24.03 33.40 27.48
C PRO A 43 -23.13 33.98 26.37
N LEU A 44 -22.44 35.02 26.79
CA LEU A 44 -21.59 35.90 26.01
C LEU A 44 -20.26 35.26 25.62
N ILE A 45 -19.83 35.65 24.43
CA ILE A 45 -18.44 35.67 23.97
C ILE A 45 -17.69 36.74 24.80
N SER A 46 -16.54 36.40 25.38
CA SER A 46 -15.50 37.40 25.64
C SER A 46 -14.11 36.83 25.36
N SER A 47 -13.50 37.42 24.34
CA SER A 47 -12.08 37.43 24.03
C SER A 47 -11.21 37.92 25.19
N ALA A 48 -10.03 37.32 25.37
CA ALA A 48 -8.80 38.04 25.74
C ALA A 48 -7.57 37.15 25.50
N SER A 49 -6.91 37.37 24.37
CA SER A 49 -5.47 37.11 24.21
C SER A 49 -4.71 38.31 24.78
N ALA A 50 -3.70 38.07 25.61
CA ALA A 50 -2.40 38.78 25.57
C ALA A 50 -1.51 38.40 26.76
N SER A 51 -0.20 38.34 26.45
CA SER A 51 0.96 38.53 27.32
C SER A 51 1.32 37.41 28.31
N PHE A 52 2.36 36.63 27.97
CA PHE A 52 3.43 36.30 28.92
C PHE A 52 4.74 36.01 28.15
N GLN A 53 5.64 36.99 28.15
CA GLN A 53 7.04 36.86 27.72
C GLN A 53 7.90 37.75 28.62
N LYS A 54 9.14 37.29 28.90
CA LYS A 54 10.19 37.82 29.82
C LYS A 54 10.10 37.26 31.25
N ARG A 55 11.17 36.79 31.90
CA ARG A 55 12.63 36.93 31.73
C ARG A 55 13.30 35.91 32.66
N CYS A 56 14.51 35.43 32.35
CA CYS A 56 15.58 35.24 33.34
C CYS A 56 16.93 35.05 32.61
N GLU A 57 17.82 36.02 32.78
CA GLU A 57 19.25 35.96 32.46
C GLU A 57 20.04 35.38 33.64
N VAL A 58 21.01 34.54 33.30
CA VAL A 58 22.36 34.32 33.84
C VAL A 58 22.72 34.88 35.23
N VAL A 59 23.23 33.99 36.09
CA VAL A 59 24.33 34.29 37.03
C VAL A 59 25.33 33.12 36.99
N ILE A 60 26.56 33.42 36.56
CA ILE A 60 27.77 32.59 36.72
C ILE A 60 28.49 33.07 37.99
N SER A 61 28.95 32.14 38.81
CA SER A 61 29.94 32.39 39.86
C SER A 61 30.87 31.18 39.97
N ALA A 62 32.17 31.45 39.82
CA ALA A 62 33.28 30.51 39.89
C ALA A 62 33.87 30.45 41.31
N ALA A 63 34.40 29.29 41.70
CA ALA A 63 35.50 29.21 42.67
C ALA A 63 36.31 27.92 42.46
N SER A 64 37.56 28.12 42.06
CA SER A 64 38.68 27.17 42.01
C SER A 64 39.14 26.74 43.40
N THR A 65 39.69 25.52 43.56
CA THR A 65 41.02 25.30 44.18
C THR A 65 41.47 23.83 44.14
N THR A 66 42.68 23.64 43.60
CA THR A 66 43.78 22.73 44.00
C THR A 66 43.65 21.20 43.92
N SER A 67 44.42 20.64 42.99
CA SER A 67 45.07 19.31 43.03
C SER A 67 46.29 19.28 43.99
N PRO A 68 46.82 18.10 44.36
CA PRO A 68 48.01 17.59 43.64
C PRO A 68 48.14 16.04 43.47
N SER A 69 48.65 15.66 42.29
CA SER A 69 49.65 14.62 41.93
C SER A 69 49.66 13.23 42.60
N SER A 70 49.74 12.14 41.81
CA SER A 70 50.99 11.59 41.22
C SER A 70 50.84 10.16 40.63
N SER A 71 51.45 9.95 39.45
CA SER A 71 52.17 8.75 38.91
C SER A 71 51.50 7.35 38.88
N SER A 72 51.69 6.47 37.88
CA SER A 72 52.58 6.37 36.71
C SER A 72 52.19 5.19 35.80
N SER A 73 52.65 5.23 34.54
CA SER A 73 53.23 4.14 33.68
C SER A 73 52.32 2.96 33.26
N ALA A 74 52.32 2.44 32.03
CA ALA A 74 53.21 2.55 30.86
C ALA A 74 52.54 1.91 29.62
N GLN A 75 52.90 2.39 28.41
CA GLN A 75 52.90 1.61 27.16
C GLN A 75 54.27 0.91 26.98
N PRO A 76 54.47 -0.01 26.02
CA PRO A 76 54.83 0.37 24.63
C PRO A 76 54.20 -0.62 23.58
N ASP A 77 54.32 -0.58 22.24
CA ASP A 77 55.37 -0.09 21.33
C ASP A 77 54.82 0.10 19.89
N MET A 78 55.58 0.86 19.09
CA MET A 78 55.39 1.27 17.67
C MET A 78 55.82 0.21 16.64
N GLU A 79 55.28 0.29 15.41
CA GLU A 79 56.12 0.25 14.19
C GLU A 79 55.48 1.02 13.02
N ALA A 80 56.32 1.65 12.20
CA ALA A 80 56.01 2.73 11.25
C ALA A 80 56.31 2.35 9.79
N VAL A 81 55.59 2.92 8.82
CA VAL A 81 56.04 3.06 7.42
C VAL A 81 55.66 4.44 6.87
N LYS A 82 56.57 4.98 6.05
CA LYS A 82 56.83 6.39 5.69
C LYS A 82 55.93 6.98 4.57
N GLN A 83 55.64 8.26 4.77
CA GLN A 83 55.58 9.44 3.87
C GLN A 83 55.65 9.29 2.32
N SER A 84 54.81 10.07 1.65
CA SER A 84 55.21 10.94 0.52
C SER A 84 54.46 12.28 0.57
N HIS A 85 55.22 13.38 0.55
CA HIS A 85 54.77 14.77 0.56
C HIS A 85 54.19 15.24 -0.79
N GLY A 86 53.19 16.13 -0.72
CA GLY A 86 52.79 17.05 -1.77
C GLY A 86 52.15 18.29 -1.13
N SER A 87 52.86 19.42 -1.22
CA SER A 87 52.51 20.73 -0.66
C SER A 87 51.27 21.36 -1.29
N ILE A 88 50.51 22.13 -0.52
CA ILE A 88 49.87 23.40 -0.92
C ILE A 88 49.62 24.20 0.38
N GLY A 89 49.82 25.52 0.29
CA GLY A 89 50.08 26.43 1.39
C GLY A 89 48.85 26.93 2.17
N GLU A 90 49.20 27.56 3.28
CA GLU A 90 48.35 28.31 4.21
C GLU A 90 47.65 29.49 3.51
N ASN A 91 46.35 29.66 3.77
CA ASN A 91 45.84 30.84 4.48
C ASN A 91 44.33 30.74 4.77
N ASP A 92 43.99 31.36 5.90
CA ASP A 92 42.68 31.82 6.37
C ASP A 92 41.77 30.84 7.13
N GLU A 93 42.16 30.60 8.39
CA GLU A 93 41.22 30.37 9.49
C GLU A 93 40.45 31.67 9.79
N ASN A 94 39.11 31.64 9.66
CA ASN A 94 38.19 32.28 10.59
C ASN A 94 36.72 31.97 10.25
N GLY A 95 36.00 31.40 11.22
CA GLY A 95 34.55 31.59 11.35
C GLY A 95 33.65 30.40 11.03
N LEU A 96 33.66 29.36 11.87
CA LEU A 96 32.51 28.47 12.04
C LEU A 96 32.02 28.59 13.47
N MET A 97 31.05 29.49 13.69
CA MET A 97 30.20 29.45 14.86
C MET A 97 29.12 28.38 14.65
N ASP A 98 28.87 27.62 15.71
CA ASP A 98 27.79 26.64 15.87
C ASP A 98 26.46 27.10 15.25
N ALA A 99 26.02 26.41 14.20
CA ALA A 99 24.64 26.43 13.76
C ALA A 99 23.91 25.20 14.34
N PRO A 100 22.71 25.35 14.93
CA PRO A 100 21.93 24.22 15.37
C PRO A 100 21.50 23.40 14.14
N LEU A 101 21.59 22.08 14.23
CA LEU A 101 21.05 21.13 13.25
C LEU A 101 19.53 21.36 13.11
N GLY A 102 19.15 22.23 12.17
CA GLY A 102 17.78 22.41 11.72
C GLY A 102 17.33 21.18 10.93
N SER A 103 16.09 20.78 11.12
CA SER A 103 15.43 19.81 10.24
C SER A 103 15.40 20.37 8.82
N ILE A 104 16.01 19.64 7.89
CA ILE A 104 15.95 19.93 6.45
C ILE A 104 14.47 19.95 6.05
N THR A 105 14.02 21.04 5.41
CA THR A 105 12.64 21.11 4.93
C THR A 105 12.47 20.22 3.70
N PHE A 106 11.23 19.79 3.42
CA PHE A 106 10.94 19.01 2.23
C PHE A 106 11.39 19.71 0.92
N GLU A 107 11.31 21.04 0.90
CA GLU A 107 11.77 21.88 -0.21
C GLU A 107 13.30 21.84 -0.39
N GLU A 108 14.05 21.88 0.71
CA GLU A 108 15.51 21.75 0.68
C GLU A 108 15.96 20.36 0.21
N PHE A 109 15.22 19.31 0.58
CA PHE A 109 15.47 17.94 0.10
C PHE A 109 15.14 17.79 -1.40
N ALA A 110 14.04 18.37 -1.86
CA ALA A 110 13.68 18.39 -3.28
C ALA A 110 14.70 19.17 -4.13
N GLN A 111 15.20 20.31 -3.63
CA GLN A 111 16.27 21.07 -4.27
C GLN A 111 17.59 20.31 -4.32
N TYR A 112 17.91 19.55 -3.26
CA TYR A 112 19.12 18.73 -3.23
C TYR A 112 19.07 17.60 -4.27
N GLN A 113 17.91 16.93 -4.44
CA GLN A 113 17.74 15.93 -5.51
C GLN A 113 17.79 16.55 -6.91
N ALA A 114 17.23 17.76 -7.09
CA ALA A 114 17.31 18.48 -8.35
C ALA A 114 18.74 18.94 -8.68
N GLN A 115 19.61 19.13 -7.68
CA GLN A 115 21.02 19.50 -7.86
C GLN A 115 21.92 18.32 -8.23
N GLU A 116 21.65 17.10 -7.76
CA GLU A 116 22.42 15.90 -8.18
C GLU A 116 22.07 15.45 -9.61
N SER A 117 20.85 15.72 -10.09
CA SER A 117 20.51 15.59 -11.50
C SER A 117 21.05 16.80 -12.27
N GLY A 118 22.31 16.74 -12.73
CA GLY A 118 22.86 17.76 -13.63
C GLY A 118 21.85 18.09 -14.73
N LYS A 119 21.56 19.40 -14.94
CA LYS A 119 20.56 19.91 -15.89
C LYS A 119 20.73 19.25 -17.26
N SER A 120 20.01 18.15 -17.48
CA SER A 120 19.93 17.45 -18.74
C SER A 120 19.01 18.28 -19.64
N GLU A 121 19.55 18.79 -20.75
CA GLU A 121 18.81 19.50 -21.81
C GLU A 121 17.87 18.54 -22.56
N SER A 122 17.05 17.74 -21.87
CA SER A 122 16.14 16.75 -22.47
C SER A 122 14.68 17.13 -22.23
N THR A 123 13.84 17.01 -23.26
CA THR A 123 12.38 17.14 -23.13
C THR A 123 11.73 15.81 -22.74
N LEU A 124 10.55 15.87 -22.11
CA LEU A 124 9.76 14.70 -21.74
C LEU A 124 8.38 14.74 -22.40
N SER A 125 8.07 13.72 -23.18
CA SER A 125 6.73 13.48 -23.71
C SER A 125 6.05 12.35 -22.95
N ILE A 126 4.82 12.58 -22.46
CA ILE A 126 4.02 11.56 -21.79
C ILE A 126 2.76 11.31 -22.61
N VAL A 127 2.61 10.09 -23.12
CA VAL A 127 1.44 9.65 -23.88
C VAL A 127 0.55 8.80 -22.98
N VAL A 128 -0.69 9.22 -22.74
CA VAL A 128 -1.71 8.45 -22.04
C VAL A 128 -2.59 7.74 -23.08
N VAL A 129 -2.29 6.47 -23.32
CA VAL A 129 -3.08 5.60 -24.19
C VAL A 129 -4.35 5.20 -23.44
N GLY A 130 -5.52 5.38 -24.06
CA GLY A 130 -6.80 5.25 -23.39
C GLY A 130 -7.24 6.51 -22.65
N ALA A 131 -6.80 7.69 -23.09
CA ALA A 131 -7.03 8.98 -22.43
C ALA A 131 -8.50 9.33 -22.14
N SER A 132 -9.44 8.83 -22.95
CA SER A 132 -10.88 9.05 -22.72
C SER A 132 -11.48 8.18 -21.58
N GLY A 133 -10.70 7.23 -21.07
CA GLY A 133 -11.10 6.25 -20.06
C GLY A 133 -11.19 6.81 -18.64
N ASP A 134 -11.89 6.09 -17.77
CA ASP A 134 -12.14 6.51 -16.39
C ASP A 134 -10.89 6.58 -15.51
N LEU A 135 -9.96 5.63 -15.68
CA LEU A 135 -8.69 5.63 -14.94
C LEU A 135 -7.85 6.87 -15.32
N ALA A 136 -7.72 7.14 -16.62
CA ALA A 136 -6.99 8.30 -17.13
C ALA A 136 -7.50 9.61 -16.52
N LYS A 137 -8.81 9.86 -16.63
CA LYS A 137 -9.46 11.08 -16.11
C LYS A 137 -9.40 11.19 -14.59
N LYS A 138 -9.72 10.13 -13.86
CA LYS A 138 -9.88 10.20 -12.39
C LYS A 138 -8.58 10.05 -11.62
N LYS A 139 -7.50 9.55 -12.24
CA LYS A 139 -6.24 9.23 -11.55
C LYS A 139 -5.00 9.71 -12.28
N ILE A 140 -4.86 9.45 -13.59
CA ILE A 140 -3.57 9.66 -14.28
C ILE A 140 -3.34 11.14 -14.58
N PHE A 141 -4.27 11.84 -15.23
CA PHE A 141 -4.12 13.28 -15.48
C PHE A 141 -4.05 14.10 -14.18
N PRO A 142 -4.87 13.83 -13.14
CA PRO A 142 -4.70 14.47 -11.84
C PRO A 142 -3.32 14.23 -11.21
N ALA A 143 -2.75 13.02 -11.34
CA ALA A 143 -1.41 12.73 -10.84
C ALA A 143 -0.31 13.48 -11.62
N LEU A 144 -0.41 13.53 -12.95
CA LEU A 144 0.51 14.30 -13.80
C LEU A 144 0.46 15.79 -13.47
N PHE A 145 -0.73 16.36 -13.29
CA PHE A 145 -0.89 17.75 -12.88
C PHE A 145 -0.33 18.00 -11.49
N ALA A 146 -0.57 17.12 -10.52
CA ALA A 146 -0.03 17.26 -9.16
C ALA A 146 1.51 17.25 -9.14
N LEU A 147 2.14 16.38 -9.95
CA LEU A 147 3.59 16.34 -10.10
C LEU A 147 4.14 17.61 -10.76
N TYR A 148 3.49 18.09 -11.82
CA TYR A 148 3.86 19.36 -12.46
C TYR A 148 3.71 20.54 -11.50
N TYR A 149 2.59 20.61 -10.78
CA TYR A 149 2.27 21.66 -9.84
C TYR A 149 3.33 21.77 -8.73
N LYS A 150 3.85 20.62 -8.26
CA LYS A 150 4.94 20.49 -7.28
C LYS A 150 6.35 20.64 -7.88
N GLY A 151 6.48 20.96 -9.16
CA GLY A 151 7.78 21.22 -9.80
C GLY A 151 8.62 19.98 -10.16
N TYR A 152 8.03 18.78 -10.21
CA TYR A 152 8.75 17.55 -10.57
C TYR A 152 8.93 17.32 -12.07
N PHE A 153 8.33 18.17 -12.91
CA PHE A 153 8.48 18.10 -14.36
C PHE A 153 9.73 18.85 -14.84
N PRO A 154 10.39 18.39 -15.93
CA PRO A 154 11.42 19.18 -16.58
C PRO A 154 10.85 20.49 -17.16
N GLU A 155 11.72 21.47 -17.41
CA GLU A 155 11.31 22.79 -17.95
C GLU A 155 10.50 22.65 -19.26
N THR A 156 10.90 21.72 -20.13
CA THR A 156 10.23 21.38 -21.38
C THR A 156 9.56 20.01 -21.29
N PHE A 157 8.24 19.97 -21.51
CA PHE A 157 7.48 18.73 -21.56
C PHE A 157 6.24 18.89 -22.43
N THR A 158 5.70 17.75 -22.87
CA THR A 158 4.45 17.65 -23.64
C THR A 158 3.63 16.45 -23.18
N ILE A 159 2.31 16.59 -23.13
CA ILE A 159 1.39 15.51 -22.74
C ILE A 159 0.44 15.23 -23.89
N TYR A 160 0.29 13.96 -24.24
CA TYR A 160 -0.59 13.50 -25.31
C TYR A 160 -1.64 12.54 -24.78
N GLY A 161 -2.92 12.86 -25.00
CA GLY A 161 -3.99 11.87 -24.92
C GLY A 161 -4.07 11.07 -26.22
N PHE A 162 -4.12 9.74 -26.15
CA PHE A 162 -4.31 8.89 -27.33
C PHE A 162 -5.49 7.94 -27.13
N ALA A 163 -6.54 8.09 -27.94
CA ALA A 163 -7.68 7.16 -27.91
C ALA A 163 -8.46 7.12 -29.23
N ARG A 164 -9.36 6.13 -29.35
CA ARG A 164 -10.23 5.94 -30.53
C ARG A 164 -11.29 7.03 -30.70
N THR A 165 -11.68 7.68 -29.61
CA THR A 165 -12.67 8.76 -29.64
C THR A 165 -12.09 9.92 -30.43
N SER A 166 -12.86 10.46 -31.38
CA SER A 166 -12.48 11.68 -32.09
C SER A 166 -12.75 12.85 -31.17
N MET A 167 -11.70 13.58 -30.80
CA MET A 167 -11.74 14.84 -30.07
C MET A 167 -10.62 15.74 -30.62
N ASP A 168 -10.78 17.05 -30.56
CA ASP A 168 -9.68 17.98 -30.77
C ASP A 168 -8.98 18.33 -29.43
N ASP A 169 -7.92 19.15 -29.52
CA ASP A 169 -7.14 19.57 -28.34
C ASP A 169 -7.99 20.36 -27.33
N GLU A 170 -8.94 21.18 -27.79
CA GLU A 170 -9.78 22.03 -26.93
C GLU A 170 -10.78 21.16 -26.15
N GLU A 171 -11.49 20.27 -26.85
CA GLU A 171 -12.40 19.29 -26.24
C GLU A 171 -11.67 18.38 -25.23
N PHE A 172 -10.43 18.00 -25.54
CA PHE A 172 -9.62 17.18 -24.63
C PHE A 172 -9.19 17.95 -23.38
N ARG A 173 -8.75 19.21 -23.51
CA ARG A 173 -8.38 20.07 -22.37
C ARG A 173 -9.57 20.32 -21.45
N ASP A 174 -10.74 20.59 -22.03
CA ASP A 174 -11.99 20.72 -21.30
C ASP A 174 -12.31 19.43 -20.51
N LEU A 175 -12.18 18.27 -21.15
CA LEU A 175 -12.43 16.97 -20.52
C LEU A 175 -11.54 16.72 -19.30
N ILE A 176 -10.23 16.99 -19.39
CA ILE A 176 -9.29 16.71 -18.30
C ILE A 176 -9.37 17.77 -17.19
N SER A 177 -9.59 19.05 -17.54
CA SER A 177 -9.66 20.17 -16.59
C SER A 177 -10.68 19.94 -15.47
N MET A 178 -11.80 19.28 -15.78
CA MET A 178 -12.87 18.94 -14.83
C MET A 178 -12.42 18.06 -13.66
N THR A 179 -11.28 17.39 -13.79
CA THR A 179 -10.76 16.42 -12.80
C THR A 179 -9.47 16.87 -12.13
N LEU A 180 -8.85 17.93 -12.64
CA LEU A 180 -7.64 18.50 -12.05
C LEU A 180 -8.01 19.30 -10.81
N LEU A 181 -7.33 19.02 -9.70
CA LEU A 181 -7.58 19.68 -8.42
C LEU A 181 -6.32 20.42 -7.97
N CYS A 182 -6.49 21.70 -7.61
CA CYS A 182 -5.51 22.43 -6.84
C CYS A 182 -5.45 21.85 -5.43
N ARG A 183 -4.25 21.51 -4.94
CA ARG A 183 -4.07 21.14 -3.53
C ARG A 183 -3.95 22.39 -2.66
N ILE A 184 -4.25 22.22 -1.37
CA ILE A 184 -4.67 23.29 -0.44
C ILE A 184 -3.58 24.33 -0.14
N ASP A 185 -2.30 24.00 -0.32
CA ASP A 185 -1.19 24.96 -0.17
C ASP A 185 -0.49 25.27 -1.51
N GLU A 186 -0.06 26.53 -1.65
CA GLU A 186 0.26 27.28 -2.89
C GLU A 186 -0.91 27.88 -3.68
N ALA A 187 -1.98 28.32 -3.00
CA ALA A 187 -3.11 29.06 -3.59
C ALA A 187 -2.73 30.35 -4.38
N GLU A 188 -1.46 30.76 -4.41
CA GLU A 188 -1.02 31.95 -5.13
C GLU A 188 -0.85 31.76 -6.65
N ASN A 189 -0.84 30.53 -7.19
CA ASN A 189 -0.59 30.37 -8.63
C ASN A 189 -1.21 29.13 -9.32
N CYS A 190 -2.22 28.49 -8.72
CA CYS A 190 -2.78 27.26 -9.32
C CYS A 190 -3.46 27.49 -10.68
N GLY A 191 -4.26 28.56 -10.84
CA GLY A 191 -4.91 28.88 -12.11
C GLY A 191 -3.91 29.00 -13.26
N PRO A 192 -2.92 29.90 -13.18
CA PRO A 192 -1.92 30.05 -14.23
C PRO A 192 -1.04 28.81 -14.46
N LYS A 193 -0.70 28.06 -13.39
CA LYS A 193 -0.01 26.76 -13.53
C LYS A 193 -0.89 25.77 -14.30
N MET A 194 -2.17 25.67 -13.99
CA MET A 194 -3.13 24.80 -14.69
C MET A 194 -3.27 25.17 -16.16
N ASP A 195 -3.43 26.46 -16.47
CA ASP A 195 -3.51 26.93 -17.86
C ASP A 195 -2.23 26.54 -18.63
N THR A 196 -1.05 26.77 -18.05
CA THR A 196 0.24 26.38 -18.65
C THR A 196 0.36 24.87 -18.87
N PHE A 197 -0.16 24.07 -17.94
CA PHE A 197 -0.18 22.61 -18.06
C PHE A 197 -1.11 22.15 -19.19
N LEU A 198 -2.32 22.70 -19.24
CA LEU A 198 -3.32 22.40 -20.25
C LEU A 198 -2.87 22.83 -21.66
N ASP A 199 -2.17 23.95 -21.78
CA ASP A 199 -1.59 24.42 -23.05
C ASP A 199 -0.59 23.44 -23.66
N ARG A 200 0.06 22.63 -22.81
CA ARG A 200 1.00 21.55 -23.21
C ARG A 200 0.34 20.18 -23.35
N CYS A 201 -0.99 20.11 -23.18
CA CYS A 201 -1.79 18.91 -23.40
C CYS A 201 -2.37 18.92 -24.81
N HIS A 202 -2.10 17.86 -25.55
CA HIS A 202 -2.55 17.61 -26.91
C HIS A 202 -3.28 16.28 -27.01
N TYR A 203 -4.02 16.08 -28.09
CA TYR A 203 -4.81 14.88 -28.31
C TYR A 203 -4.60 14.31 -29.71
N PHE A 204 -4.44 12.99 -29.77
CA PHE A 204 -4.33 12.24 -31.01
C PHE A 204 -5.40 11.15 -31.08
N SER A 205 -6.23 11.18 -32.11
CA SER A 205 -7.22 10.13 -32.36
C SER A 205 -6.63 9.00 -33.21
N GLY A 206 -6.65 7.77 -32.69
CA GLY A 206 -6.03 6.63 -33.35
C GLY A 206 -6.55 5.27 -32.86
N GLN A 207 -6.28 4.22 -33.64
CA GLN A 207 -6.64 2.85 -33.27
C GLN A 207 -5.49 2.19 -32.49
N TYR A 208 -5.83 1.46 -31.42
CA TYR A 208 -4.85 0.81 -30.55
C TYR A 208 -4.13 -0.38 -31.19
N ASP A 209 -4.73 -0.98 -32.22
CA ASP A 209 -4.21 -2.13 -32.97
C ASP A 209 -3.59 -1.73 -34.32
N SER A 210 -3.40 -0.44 -34.56
CA SER A 210 -2.85 0.09 -35.81
C SER A 210 -1.44 0.64 -35.64
N VAL A 211 -0.44 -0.09 -36.16
CA VAL A 211 0.94 0.39 -36.26
C VAL A 211 1.02 1.73 -37.01
N GLN A 212 0.15 1.95 -37.99
CA GLN A 212 0.08 3.21 -38.72
C GLN A 212 -0.33 4.38 -37.83
N SER A 213 -1.32 4.19 -36.93
CA SER A 213 -1.72 5.23 -35.97
C SER A 213 -0.58 5.59 -35.02
N PHE A 214 0.17 4.61 -34.52
CA PHE A 214 1.35 4.89 -33.69
C PHE A 214 2.50 5.52 -34.46
N THR A 215 2.68 5.18 -35.74
CA THR A 215 3.69 5.82 -36.60
C THR A 215 3.36 7.30 -36.83
N GLN A 216 2.08 7.62 -37.03
CA GLN A 216 1.63 9.00 -37.15
C GLN A 216 1.80 9.79 -35.85
N LEU A 217 1.42 9.19 -34.71
CA LEU A 217 1.68 9.76 -33.39
C LEU A 217 3.18 10.01 -33.17
N GLY A 218 4.03 9.04 -33.53
CA GLY A 218 5.48 9.16 -33.41
C GLY A 218 6.06 10.29 -34.24
N ALA A 219 5.56 10.49 -35.47
CA ALA A 219 5.95 11.61 -36.32
C ALA A 219 5.53 12.97 -35.74
N GLU A 220 4.37 13.03 -35.08
CA GLU A 220 3.90 14.24 -34.41
C GLU A 220 4.75 14.57 -33.17
N LEU A 221 5.05 13.55 -32.34
CA LEU A 221 5.98 13.68 -31.21
C LEU A 221 7.36 14.15 -31.68
N ASP A 222 7.92 13.54 -32.73
CA ASP A 222 9.20 13.95 -33.32
C ASP A 222 9.19 15.44 -33.72
N ALA A 223 8.10 15.91 -34.35
CA ALA A 223 7.98 17.29 -34.81
C ALA A 223 7.90 18.29 -33.65
N GLN A 224 7.13 17.99 -32.59
CA GLN A 224 7.03 18.83 -31.40
C GLN A 224 8.35 18.86 -30.61
N GLU A 225 8.95 17.70 -30.38
CA GLU A 225 10.15 17.55 -29.57
C GLU A 225 11.37 18.23 -30.20
N ALA A 226 11.50 18.18 -31.53
CA ALA A 226 12.58 18.84 -32.27
C ALA A 226 12.62 20.36 -32.07
N MET A 227 11.50 20.99 -31.69
CA MET A 227 11.44 22.42 -31.37
C MET A 227 11.86 22.72 -29.92
N LEU A 228 11.86 21.71 -29.04
CA LEU A 228 12.09 21.86 -27.60
C LEU A 228 13.51 21.48 -27.18
N SER A 229 14.03 20.37 -27.70
CA SER A 229 15.32 19.81 -27.28
C SER A 229 15.88 18.82 -28.31
N SER A 230 17.20 18.58 -28.27
CA SER A 230 17.89 17.54 -29.05
C SER A 230 17.63 16.12 -28.53
N THR A 231 17.26 15.96 -27.27
CA THR A 231 17.04 14.66 -26.61
C THR A 231 15.62 14.59 -26.08
N ALA A 232 14.86 13.57 -26.50
CA ALA A 232 13.48 13.41 -26.08
C ALA A 232 13.26 12.09 -25.35
N ASN A 233 12.78 12.16 -24.13
CA ASN A 233 12.38 10.99 -23.36
C ASN A 233 10.88 10.78 -23.49
N ARG A 234 10.43 9.53 -23.64
CA ARG A 234 9.02 9.21 -23.86
C ARG A 234 8.48 8.22 -22.84
N ILE A 235 7.35 8.54 -22.21
CA ILE A 235 6.58 7.62 -21.36
C ILE A 235 5.27 7.30 -22.08
N PHE A 236 4.93 6.01 -22.18
CA PHE A 236 3.64 5.54 -22.67
C PHE A 236 2.87 4.88 -21.52
N TYR A 237 1.82 5.55 -21.04
CA TYR A 237 0.92 5.00 -20.03
C TYR A 237 -0.21 4.22 -20.70
N LEU A 238 -0.25 2.90 -20.53
CA LEU A 238 -1.28 2.04 -21.11
C LEU A 238 -2.50 1.95 -20.17
N SER A 239 -3.36 2.97 -20.18
CA SER A 239 -4.65 2.99 -19.47
C SER A 239 -5.76 2.33 -20.31
N VAL A 240 -5.48 1.11 -20.80
CA VAL A 240 -6.37 0.34 -21.68
C VAL A 240 -6.65 -1.05 -21.12
N PRO A 241 -7.69 -1.77 -21.60
CA PRO A 241 -7.91 -3.15 -21.22
C PRO A 241 -6.73 -4.08 -21.59
N PRO A 242 -6.50 -5.18 -20.83
CA PRO A 242 -5.32 -6.05 -21.00
C PRO A 242 -5.15 -6.68 -22.38
N ASN A 243 -6.26 -6.99 -23.05
CA ASN A 243 -6.24 -7.57 -24.40
C ASN A 243 -5.69 -6.63 -25.48
N ILE A 244 -5.40 -5.37 -25.12
CA ILE A 244 -4.87 -4.34 -26.02
C ILE A 244 -3.38 -4.05 -25.71
N PHE A 245 -2.84 -4.52 -24.59
CA PHE A 245 -1.46 -4.20 -24.17
C PHE A 245 -0.42 -4.56 -25.22
N THR A 246 -0.43 -5.80 -25.72
CA THR A 246 0.53 -6.29 -26.73
C THR A 246 0.49 -5.45 -28.00
N ASN A 247 -0.71 -5.13 -28.50
CA ASN A 247 -0.90 -4.31 -29.69
C ASN A 247 -0.34 -2.89 -29.51
N CYS A 248 -0.61 -2.26 -28.36
CA CYS A 248 -0.06 -0.96 -28.03
C CYS A 248 1.46 -1.01 -27.89
N ALA A 249 2.01 -2.00 -27.20
CA ALA A 249 3.46 -2.16 -27.02
C ALA A 249 4.17 -2.32 -28.37
N GLN A 250 3.59 -3.10 -29.29
CA GLN A 250 4.10 -3.26 -30.64
C GLN A 250 4.00 -1.97 -31.47
N GLY A 251 2.87 -1.25 -31.36
CA GLY A 251 2.71 0.07 -31.99
C GLY A 251 3.73 1.09 -31.48
N VAL A 252 3.95 1.14 -30.16
CA VAL A 252 4.95 2.00 -29.52
C VAL A 252 6.35 1.65 -30.02
N SER A 253 6.75 0.38 -29.93
CA SER A 253 8.08 -0.08 -30.33
C SER A 253 8.39 0.20 -31.80
N ASN A 254 7.42 -0.06 -32.70
CA ASN A 254 7.64 0.07 -34.15
C ASN A 254 7.47 1.50 -34.68
N GLY A 255 6.67 2.34 -34.02
CA GLY A 255 6.19 3.60 -34.59
C GLY A 255 6.43 4.85 -33.75
N ALA A 256 6.49 4.74 -32.41
CA ALA A 256 6.46 5.90 -31.52
C ALA A 256 7.62 5.96 -30.50
N SER A 257 8.51 4.97 -30.44
CA SER A 257 9.68 5.01 -29.57
C SER A 257 10.57 6.23 -29.88
N SER A 258 11.16 6.82 -28.85
CA SER A 258 12.14 7.88 -29.01
C SER A 258 13.37 7.38 -29.77
N LYS A 259 13.91 8.24 -30.62
CA LYS A 259 15.14 7.99 -31.39
C LYS A 259 16.39 8.56 -30.72
N THR A 260 16.22 9.49 -29.79
CA THR A 260 17.33 10.25 -29.18
C THR A 260 17.46 10.03 -27.67
N GLY A 261 16.35 9.77 -26.98
CA GLY A 261 16.30 9.46 -25.55
C GLY A 261 15.70 8.08 -25.28
N TRP A 262 15.31 7.85 -24.02
CA TRP A 262 14.72 6.57 -23.62
C TRP A 262 13.21 6.52 -23.91
N SER A 263 12.65 5.31 -23.95
CA SER A 263 11.21 5.08 -24.01
C SER A 263 10.79 4.06 -22.95
N ARG A 264 9.82 4.42 -22.11
CA ARG A 264 9.31 3.60 -21.02
C ARG A 264 7.81 3.38 -21.18
N VAL A 265 7.34 2.19 -20.88
CA VAL A 265 5.94 1.76 -21.06
C VAL A 265 5.39 1.28 -19.73
N ILE A 266 4.36 1.97 -19.25
CA ILE A 266 3.65 1.65 -18.01
C ILE A 266 2.47 0.76 -18.35
N VAL A 267 2.37 -0.40 -17.68
CA VAL A 267 1.31 -1.39 -17.89
C VAL A 267 0.56 -1.63 -16.59
N GLU A 268 -0.78 -1.64 -16.67
CA GLU A 268 -1.67 -1.85 -15.54
C GLU A 268 -2.04 -3.33 -15.34
N LYS A 269 -2.44 -3.67 -14.11
CA LYS A 269 -3.05 -4.97 -13.83
C LYS A 269 -4.41 -5.09 -14.53
N PRO A 270 -4.88 -6.32 -14.88
CA PRO A 270 -4.29 -7.63 -14.57
C PRO A 270 -3.21 -8.10 -15.56
N PHE A 271 -2.18 -8.76 -15.02
CA PHE A 271 -1.07 -9.34 -15.79
C PHE A 271 -1.27 -10.85 -15.99
N GLY A 272 -2.30 -11.22 -16.75
CA GLY A 272 -2.77 -12.60 -16.88
C GLY A 272 -3.78 -13.00 -15.80
N ARG A 273 -4.19 -14.27 -15.83
CA ARG A 273 -5.15 -14.88 -14.88
C ARG A 273 -4.60 -16.12 -14.18
N ASP A 274 -3.45 -16.59 -14.62
CA ASP A 274 -2.69 -17.74 -14.12
C ASP A 274 -1.26 -17.67 -14.70
N THR A 275 -0.41 -18.63 -14.31
CA THR A 275 0.99 -18.71 -14.75
C THR A 275 1.12 -18.75 -16.27
N GLU A 276 0.30 -19.53 -16.98
CA GLU A 276 0.42 -19.68 -18.44
C GLU A 276 0.05 -18.39 -19.18
N SER A 277 -1.10 -17.80 -18.86
CA SER A 277 -1.55 -16.55 -19.47
C SER A 277 -0.64 -15.36 -19.12
N SER A 278 -0.06 -15.35 -17.91
CA SER A 278 0.90 -14.31 -17.50
C SER A 278 2.24 -14.43 -18.22
N ARG A 279 2.78 -15.66 -18.37
CA ARG A 279 3.98 -15.92 -19.18
C ARG A 279 3.77 -15.52 -20.62
N LYS A 280 2.61 -15.86 -21.20
CA LYS A 280 2.25 -15.47 -22.57
C LYS A 280 2.29 -13.95 -22.74
N LEU A 281 1.58 -13.20 -21.88
CA LEU A 281 1.58 -11.73 -21.92
C LEU A 281 3.01 -11.18 -21.76
N SER A 282 3.79 -11.71 -20.83
CA SER A 282 5.16 -11.25 -20.59
C SER A 282 6.05 -11.48 -21.80
N ASN A 283 5.97 -12.65 -22.44
CA ASN A 283 6.73 -12.96 -23.65
C ASN A 283 6.34 -12.04 -24.81
N GLU A 284 5.04 -11.84 -25.05
CA GLU A 284 4.53 -10.94 -26.08
C GLU A 284 5.00 -9.48 -25.88
N LEU A 285 5.06 -8.99 -24.63
CA LEU A 285 5.62 -7.67 -24.34
C LEU A 285 7.15 -7.63 -24.59
N MET A 286 7.87 -8.69 -24.19
CA MET A 286 9.32 -8.80 -24.35
C MET A 286 9.77 -8.98 -25.81
N GLU A 287 8.88 -9.41 -26.71
CA GLU A 287 9.15 -9.40 -28.16
C GLU A 287 9.31 -7.99 -28.73
N CYS A 288 8.70 -6.98 -28.08
CA CYS A 288 8.69 -5.60 -28.56
C CYS A 288 9.50 -4.64 -27.67
N LEU A 289 9.64 -4.94 -26.38
CA LEU A 289 10.23 -4.06 -25.38
C LEU A 289 11.26 -4.81 -24.54
N THR A 290 12.32 -4.14 -24.11
CA THR A 290 13.23 -4.71 -23.10
C THR A 290 12.65 -4.59 -21.70
N GLU A 291 13.07 -5.43 -20.75
CA GLU A 291 12.58 -5.38 -19.37
C GLU A 291 12.86 -4.01 -18.69
N ASP A 292 13.92 -3.31 -19.09
CA ASP A 292 14.24 -1.95 -18.63
C ASP A 292 13.22 -0.89 -19.07
N GLN A 293 12.45 -1.19 -20.12
CA GLN A 293 11.42 -0.30 -20.63
C GLN A 293 10.05 -0.59 -20.03
N ILE A 294 9.84 -1.72 -19.36
CA ILE A 294 8.51 -2.15 -18.91
C ILE A 294 8.32 -1.84 -17.42
N TYR A 295 7.28 -1.07 -17.12
CA TYR A 295 6.90 -0.66 -15.77
C TYR A 295 5.53 -1.25 -15.42
N ARG A 296 5.51 -2.41 -14.77
CA ARG A 296 4.28 -3.11 -14.35
C ARG A 296 3.80 -2.55 -13.02
N ILE A 297 2.65 -1.88 -13.03
CA ILE A 297 2.11 -1.22 -11.84
C ILE A 297 1.44 -2.21 -10.89
N ASP A 298 1.86 -2.12 -9.62
CA ASP A 298 1.04 -2.44 -8.47
C ASP A 298 1.01 -1.22 -7.54
N HIS A 299 -0.12 -0.51 -7.51
CA HIS A 299 -0.27 0.72 -6.75
C HIS A 299 -0.17 0.53 -5.22
N TYR A 300 -0.19 -0.70 -4.68
CA TYR A 300 0.09 -0.92 -3.26
C TYR A 300 1.56 -0.73 -2.92
N LEU A 301 2.47 -1.00 -3.85
CA LEU A 301 3.91 -0.81 -3.65
C LEU A 301 4.27 0.66 -3.38
N ALA A 302 3.49 1.58 -3.96
CA ALA A 302 3.67 3.02 -3.78
C ALA A 302 2.85 3.61 -2.62
N LYS A 303 2.31 2.78 -1.72
CA LYS A 303 1.74 3.29 -0.47
C LYS A 303 2.86 3.60 0.52
N GLU A 304 2.76 4.74 1.19
CA GLU A 304 3.79 5.27 2.08
C GLU A 304 4.37 4.25 3.06
N LEU A 305 3.50 3.53 3.77
CA LEU A 305 3.92 2.53 4.75
C LEU A 305 4.45 1.23 4.15
N VAL A 306 4.18 0.96 2.88
CA VAL A 306 4.76 -0.18 2.15
C VAL A 306 6.18 0.17 1.73
N ASP A 307 6.42 1.37 1.22
CA ASP A 307 7.77 1.89 0.92
C ASP A 307 8.65 1.90 2.19
N ASN A 308 8.08 2.40 3.29
CA ASN A 308 8.76 2.50 4.58
C ASN A 308 9.15 1.14 5.22
N LEU A 309 8.67 -0.01 4.71
CA LEU A 309 9.06 -1.32 5.24
C LEU A 309 10.57 -1.56 5.14
N THR A 310 11.21 -1.08 4.09
CA THR A 310 12.66 -1.25 3.90
C THR A 310 13.45 -0.42 4.91
N VAL A 311 13.05 0.82 5.12
CA VAL A 311 13.62 1.72 6.13
C VAL A 311 13.43 1.15 7.54
N LEU A 312 12.20 0.72 7.85
CA LEU A 312 11.86 0.12 9.13
C LEU A 312 12.76 -1.07 9.47
N ARG A 313 13.02 -1.94 8.48
CA ARG A 313 13.79 -3.18 8.70
C ARG A 313 15.29 -2.97 8.69
N PHE A 314 15.81 -2.15 7.78
CA PHE A 314 17.25 -2.10 7.49
C PHE A 314 17.95 -0.83 7.99
N SER A 315 17.21 0.18 8.44
CA SER A 315 17.76 1.40 9.06
C SER A 315 17.68 1.38 10.60
N ASN A 316 17.04 0.38 11.20
CA ASN A 316 16.74 0.37 12.63
C ASN A 316 17.32 -0.86 13.34
N LEU A 317 18.34 -0.62 14.18
CA LEU A 317 19.02 -1.64 14.99
C LEU A 317 18.06 -2.40 15.93
N ILE A 318 16.98 -1.77 16.36
CA ILE A 318 16.00 -2.40 17.26
C ILE A 318 15.17 -3.49 16.57
N PHE A 319 15.00 -3.43 15.24
CA PHE A 319 14.12 -4.35 14.51
C PHE A 319 14.89 -5.49 13.83
N GLU A 320 16.06 -5.23 13.24
CA GLU A 320 16.81 -6.24 12.48
C GLU A 320 17.04 -7.55 13.28
N PRO A 321 17.51 -7.52 14.55
CA PRO A 321 17.77 -8.75 15.31
C PRO A 321 16.49 -9.52 15.67
N LEU A 322 15.36 -8.82 15.72
CA LEU A 322 14.04 -9.39 16.03
C LEU A 322 13.34 -9.94 14.77
N TRP A 323 13.87 -9.68 13.56
CA TRP A 323 13.19 -9.97 12.31
C TRP A 323 13.42 -11.39 11.78
N ASN A 324 13.17 -12.40 12.61
CA ASN A 324 13.39 -13.81 12.28
C ASN A 324 12.53 -14.75 13.13
N ARG A 325 12.51 -16.04 12.76
CA ARG A 325 11.77 -17.13 13.43
C ARG A 325 12.03 -17.29 14.93
N ASN A 326 13.16 -16.83 15.46
CA ASN A 326 13.46 -16.94 16.90
C ASN A 326 12.65 -15.94 17.73
N HIS A 327 12.20 -14.85 17.13
CA HIS A 327 11.49 -13.77 17.82
C HIS A 327 10.07 -13.59 17.28
N ILE A 328 9.84 -13.81 15.98
CA ILE A 328 8.52 -13.71 15.36
C ILE A 328 7.79 -15.05 15.49
N ARG A 329 6.55 -14.98 15.98
CA ARG A 329 5.64 -16.13 16.12
C ARG A 329 4.81 -16.33 14.86
N ASN A 330 4.22 -15.25 14.32
CA ASN A 330 3.44 -15.26 13.08
C ASN A 330 3.38 -13.85 12.50
N VAL A 331 3.02 -13.79 11.23
CA VAL A 331 2.74 -12.56 10.50
C VAL A 331 1.33 -12.63 9.93
N GLN A 332 0.59 -11.54 9.99
CA GLN A 332 -0.74 -11.42 9.43
C GLN A 332 -0.80 -10.24 8.46
N ILE A 333 -1.32 -10.47 7.26
CA ILE A 333 -1.55 -9.43 6.26
C ILE A 333 -3.04 -9.42 5.96
N ILE A 334 -3.70 -8.32 6.33
CA ILE A 334 -5.16 -8.21 6.33
C ILE A 334 -5.54 -7.11 5.36
N PHE A 335 -6.46 -7.44 4.45
CA PHE A 335 -7.17 -6.49 3.62
C PHE A 335 -8.67 -6.67 3.77
N SER A 336 -9.39 -5.59 4.00
CA SER A 336 -10.84 -5.59 4.02
C SER A 336 -11.41 -4.32 3.42
N GLU A 337 -12.54 -4.49 2.72
CA GLU A 337 -13.37 -3.41 2.22
C GLU A 337 -14.77 -3.55 2.81
N ASP A 338 -15.35 -2.44 3.23
CA ASP A 338 -16.71 -2.33 3.78
C ASP A 338 -17.80 -2.17 2.70
N PHE A 339 -17.40 -2.12 1.44
CA PHE A 339 -18.27 -2.09 0.26
C PHE A 339 -18.22 -3.41 -0.54
N GLY A 340 -19.26 -3.67 -1.33
CA GLY A 340 -19.37 -4.87 -2.18
C GLY A 340 -18.68 -4.70 -3.54
N THR A 341 -19.26 -5.27 -4.60
CA THR A 341 -18.79 -5.05 -5.97
C THR A 341 -19.42 -3.84 -6.67
N GLU A 342 -20.37 -3.15 -6.04
CA GLU A 342 -20.94 -1.87 -6.48
C GLU A 342 -21.32 -1.83 -7.98
N GLY A 343 -22.01 -2.86 -8.47
CA GLY A 343 -22.46 -2.97 -9.87
C GLY A 343 -21.36 -3.36 -10.87
N ARG A 344 -20.14 -3.64 -10.39
CA ARG A 344 -19.03 -4.20 -11.19
C ARG A 344 -18.86 -5.70 -10.97
N GLY A 345 -19.90 -6.37 -10.46
CA GLY A 345 -19.86 -7.79 -10.12
C GLY A 345 -19.44 -8.69 -11.29
N GLY A 346 -19.96 -8.44 -12.50
CA GLY A 346 -19.61 -9.22 -13.69
C GLY A 346 -18.16 -9.10 -14.13
N TYR A 347 -17.51 -7.94 -13.93
CA TYR A 347 -16.06 -7.82 -14.14
C TYR A 347 -15.30 -8.60 -13.07
N PHE A 348 -15.67 -8.41 -11.80
CA PHE A 348 -15.05 -9.08 -10.65
C PHE A 348 -15.20 -10.62 -10.72
N ASP A 349 -16.30 -11.12 -11.27
CA ASP A 349 -16.60 -12.56 -11.41
C ASP A 349 -15.55 -13.33 -12.23
N ASN A 350 -14.87 -12.63 -13.15
CA ASN A 350 -13.80 -13.21 -13.95
C ASN A 350 -12.49 -13.38 -13.18
N TYR A 351 -12.31 -12.71 -12.05
CA TYR A 351 -11.03 -12.70 -11.33
C TYR A 351 -11.15 -13.29 -9.93
N GLY A 352 -12.16 -12.84 -9.17
CA GLY A 352 -12.32 -13.12 -7.76
C GLY A 352 -11.25 -12.45 -6.89
N ILE A 353 -11.46 -12.51 -5.58
CA ILE A 353 -10.64 -11.76 -4.61
C ILE A 353 -9.16 -12.17 -4.61
N ILE A 354 -8.87 -13.44 -4.94
CA ILE A 354 -7.51 -13.97 -4.95
C ILE A 354 -6.69 -13.29 -6.05
N ARG A 355 -7.21 -13.21 -7.28
CA ARG A 355 -6.54 -12.54 -8.40
C ARG A 355 -6.59 -11.02 -8.28
N ASP A 356 -7.67 -10.47 -7.70
CA ASP A 356 -7.83 -9.02 -7.57
C ASP A 356 -6.88 -8.39 -6.55
N ILE A 357 -6.65 -9.05 -5.40
CA ILE A 357 -5.96 -8.48 -4.23
C ILE A 357 -4.81 -9.36 -3.69
N MET A 358 -5.00 -10.68 -3.58
CA MET A 358 -4.01 -11.51 -2.86
C MET A 358 -2.75 -11.78 -3.67
N GLN A 359 -2.91 -12.19 -4.92
CA GLN A 359 -1.81 -12.59 -5.81
C GLN A 359 -0.88 -11.42 -6.12
N ASN A 360 -1.40 -10.20 -6.11
CA ASN A 360 -0.64 -8.96 -6.34
C ASN A 360 -0.35 -8.26 -5.01
N HIS A 361 -1.21 -7.34 -4.56
CA HIS A 361 -0.99 -6.38 -3.49
C HIS A 361 -0.45 -7.03 -2.21
N LEU A 362 -1.12 -8.07 -1.72
CA LEU A 362 -0.74 -8.66 -0.43
C LEU A 362 0.53 -9.51 -0.54
N LEU A 363 0.73 -10.20 -1.65
CA LEU A 363 1.95 -10.96 -1.88
C LEU A 363 3.17 -10.05 -2.08
N GLN A 364 2.98 -8.90 -2.75
CA GLN A 364 4.00 -7.87 -2.90
C GLN A 364 4.44 -7.28 -1.55
N VAL A 365 3.47 -6.94 -0.70
CA VAL A 365 3.73 -6.51 0.68
C VAL A 365 4.48 -7.60 1.46
N LEU A 366 4.07 -8.87 1.31
CA LEU A 366 4.75 -10.01 1.95
C LEU A 366 6.21 -10.12 1.49
N ALA A 367 6.47 -10.01 0.18
CA ALA A 367 7.81 -10.11 -0.37
C ALA A 367 8.76 -9.06 0.25
N ILE A 368 8.35 -7.79 0.29
CA ILE A 368 9.15 -6.70 0.88
C ILE A 368 9.34 -6.90 2.40
N LEU A 369 8.30 -7.33 3.10
CA LEU A 369 8.34 -7.60 4.53
C LEU A 369 9.33 -8.73 4.89
N CYS A 370 9.49 -9.70 3.99
CA CYS A 370 10.17 -10.97 4.28
C CYS A 370 11.54 -11.13 3.60
N MET A 371 11.86 -10.30 2.60
CA MET A 371 13.13 -10.37 1.85
C MET A 371 14.36 -10.25 2.76
N GLU A 372 15.49 -10.86 2.39
CA GLU A 372 16.74 -10.60 3.12
C GLU A 372 17.21 -9.16 2.88
N PRO A 373 18.16 -8.63 3.71
CA PRO A 373 18.81 -7.38 3.40
C PRO A 373 19.42 -7.42 1.98
N PRO A 374 19.04 -6.52 1.07
CA PRO A 374 19.62 -6.47 -0.26
C PRO A 374 21.07 -5.98 -0.19
N VAL A 375 21.84 -6.26 -1.25
CA VAL A 375 23.25 -5.84 -1.34
C VAL A 375 23.39 -4.31 -1.36
N SER A 376 22.43 -3.62 -1.98
CA SER A 376 22.31 -2.16 -1.97
C SER A 376 20.83 -1.78 -2.13
N LEU A 377 20.55 -0.47 -2.19
CA LEU A 377 19.23 0.05 -2.51
C LEU A 377 18.94 0.11 -4.02
N ASP A 378 19.79 -0.47 -4.86
CA ASP A 378 19.55 -0.53 -6.31
C ASP A 378 18.33 -1.40 -6.63
N ALA A 379 17.57 -0.99 -7.67
CA ALA A 379 16.30 -1.61 -8.01
C ALA A 379 16.39 -3.11 -8.30
N GLU A 380 17.49 -3.58 -8.91
CA GLU A 380 17.68 -5.02 -9.17
C GLU A 380 17.96 -5.79 -7.88
N HIS A 381 18.82 -5.28 -6.98
CA HIS A 381 19.15 -5.97 -5.73
C HIS A 381 17.93 -6.14 -4.81
N ILE A 382 17.04 -5.14 -4.76
CA ILE A 382 15.78 -5.25 -4.01
C ILE A 382 14.87 -6.31 -4.65
N ARG A 383 14.72 -6.29 -5.98
CA ARG A 383 13.84 -7.24 -6.68
C ARG A 383 14.36 -8.67 -6.64
N ASP A 384 15.67 -8.87 -6.67
CA ASP A 384 16.30 -10.19 -6.49
C ASP A 384 15.93 -10.80 -5.13
N GLU A 385 15.98 -10.02 -4.05
CA GLU A 385 15.62 -10.51 -2.72
C GLU A 385 14.09 -10.73 -2.55
N LYS A 386 13.25 -9.95 -3.24
CA LYS A 386 11.80 -10.23 -3.34
C LYS A 386 11.54 -11.58 -4.04
N VAL A 387 12.13 -11.79 -5.22
CA VAL A 387 11.97 -13.02 -6.02
C VAL A 387 12.43 -14.24 -5.23
N LYS A 388 13.59 -14.16 -4.57
CA LYS A 388 14.16 -15.24 -3.75
C LYS A 388 13.23 -15.68 -2.61
N VAL A 389 12.49 -14.75 -2.01
CA VAL A 389 11.46 -15.10 -1.01
C VAL A 389 10.29 -15.82 -1.65
N LEU A 390 9.76 -15.32 -2.77
CA LEU A 390 8.65 -15.97 -3.46
C LEU A 390 9.01 -17.40 -3.90
N GLN A 391 10.21 -17.59 -4.44
CA GLN A 391 10.75 -18.91 -4.81
C GLN A 391 10.99 -19.84 -3.61
N SER A 392 11.11 -19.29 -2.40
CA SER A 392 11.22 -20.07 -1.17
C SER A 392 9.86 -20.56 -0.65
N MET A 393 8.74 -20.20 -1.29
CA MET A 393 7.40 -20.60 -0.88
C MET A 393 6.92 -21.82 -1.68
N LYS A 394 5.98 -22.57 -1.10
CA LYS A 394 5.31 -23.66 -1.83
C LYS A 394 3.98 -23.18 -2.41
N PRO A 395 3.52 -23.77 -3.53
CA PRO A 395 2.19 -23.53 -4.04
C PRO A 395 1.12 -23.74 -2.99
N ILE A 396 0.11 -22.88 -3.01
CA ILE A 396 -0.98 -22.85 -2.04
C ILE A 396 -1.94 -24.01 -2.33
N THR A 397 -2.46 -24.61 -1.26
CA THR A 397 -3.40 -25.74 -1.36
C THR A 397 -4.71 -25.40 -0.65
N MET A 398 -5.77 -26.17 -0.97
CA MET A 398 -7.07 -26.00 -0.31
C MET A 398 -7.04 -26.30 1.20
N ASP A 399 -6.14 -27.16 1.68
CA ASP A 399 -6.01 -27.48 3.12
C ASP A 399 -5.64 -26.27 3.97
N ASP A 400 -5.02 -25.27 3.33
CA ASP A 400 -4.55 -24.02 3.92
C ASP A 400 -5.29 -22.80 3.36
N THR A 401 -6.47 -23.01 2.79
CA THR A 401 -7.28 -21.96 2.18
C THR A 401 -8.73 -22.04 2.66
N VAL A 402 -9.30 -20.88 2.94
CA VAL A 402 -10.74 -20.69 3.13
C VAL A 402 -11.21 -19.67 2.13
N ILE A 403 -12.28 -19.98 1.40
CA ILE A 403 -12.95 -19.07 0.49
C ILE A 403 -14.36 -18.75 0.99
N GLY A 404 -14.84 -17.55 0.70
CA GLY A 404 -16.18 -17.11 1.05
C GLY A 404 -16.82 -16.20 0.03
N GLN A 405 -18.15 -16.10 0.10
CA GLN A 405 -18.96 -15.23 -0.74
C GLN A 405 -19.98 -14.47 0.12
N TYR A 406 -20.06 -13.15 -0.01
CA TYR A 406 -20.96 -12.37 0.83
C TYR A 406 -22.42 -12.59 0.44
N LYS A 407 -23.25 -12.78 1.46
CA LYS A 407 -24.72 -12.77 1.36
C LYS A 407 -25.28 -11.48 1.94
N LYS A 408 -26.60 -11.30 1.84
CA LYS A 408 -27.32 -10.18 2.45
C LYS A 408 -26.90 -9.97 3.90
N ASP A 409 -26.90 -8.72 4.32
CA ASP A 409 -26.67 -8.38 5.73
C ASP A 409 -27.76 -8.96 6.62
N ARG A 410 -27.57 -8.88 7.94
CA ARG A 410 -28.53 -9.42 8.92
C ARG A 410 -29.91 -8.74 8.85
N THR A 411 -30.00 -7.50 8.34
CA THR A 411 -31.28 -6.79 8.20
C THR A 411 -31.96 -7.04 6.85
N GLY A 412 -31.23 -7.60 5.87
CA GLY A 412 -31.72 -7.86 4.52
C GLY A 412 -31.78 -6.61 3.62
N LYS A 413 -31.20 -5.49 4.05
CA LYS A 413 -31.17 -4.22 3.31
C LYS A 413 -30.03 -4.15 2.30
N LEU A 414 -28.87 -4.70 2.65
CA LEU A 414 -27.71 -4.73 1.76
C LEU A 414 -27.73 -6.00 0.92
N PRO A 415 -27.38 -5.90 -0.38
CA PRO A 415 -27.50 -7.01 -1.32
C PRO A 415 -26.47 -8.11 -1.04
N SER A 416 -26.78 -9.34 -1.48
CA SER A 416 -25.79 -10.39 -1.67
C SER A 416 -25.01 -10.19 -2.96
N TYR A 417 -23.90 -10.93 -3.13
CA TYR A 417 -23.14 -10.90 -4.37
C TYR A 417 -23.99 -11.31 -5.60
N LEU A 418 -24.87 -12.29 -5.43
CA LEU A 418 -25.73 -12.83 -6.50
C LEU A 418 -26.97 -11.96 -6.81
N ASP A 419 -27.23 -10.94 -5.98
CA ASP A 419 -28.27 -9.94 -6.28
C ASP A 419 -27.79 -8.90 -7.31
N ASP A 420 -26.48 -8.81 -7.59
CA ASP A 420 -25.95 -7.99 -8.68
C ASP A 420 -26.36 -8.61 -10.03
N ASP A 421 -27.08 -7.84 -10.86
CA ASP A 421 -27.60 -8.33 -12.15
C ASP A 421 -26.50 -8.61 -13.18
N THR A 422 -25.30 -8.09 -12.97
CA THR A 422 -24.14 -8.38 -13.81
C THR A 422 -23.46 -9.71 -13.45
N VAL A 423 -23.83 -10.34 -12.33
CA VAL A 423 -23.26 -11.59 -11.83
C VAL A 423 -24.11 -12.79 -12.26
N PRO A 424 -23.50 -13.89 -12.77
CA PRO A 424 -24.23 -15.12 -13.04
C PRO A 424 -24.92 -15.67 -11.78
N LYS A 425 -26.21 -16.03 -11.86
CA LYS A 425 -27.05 -16.42 -10.71
C LYS A 425 -26.58 -17.64 -9.90
N GLY A 426 -25.61 -18.40 -10.39
CA GLY A 426 -24.98 -19.53 -9.70
C GLY A 426 -23.47 -19.37 -9.54
N SER A 427 -22.95 -18.14 -9.60
CA SER A 427 -21.52 -17.89 -9.48
C SER A 427 -20.97 -18.37 -8.14
N LEU A 428 -19.83 -19.05 -8.21
CA LEU A 428 -19.05 -19.50 -7.05
C LEU A 428 -17.83 -18.59 -6.82
N CYS A 429 -17.79 -17.41 -7.45
CA CYS A 429 -16.68 -16.48 -7.34
C CYS A 429 -16.47 -16.08 -5.87
N PRO A 430 -15.24 -16.27 -5.33
CA PRO A 430 -14.93 -15.90 -3.96
C PRO A 430 -14.77 -14.38 -3.85
N THR A 431 -15.57 -13.77 -2.97
CA THR A 431 -15.46 -12.36 -2.56
C THR A 431 -14.63 -12.19 -1.28
N PHE A 432 -14.28 -13.31 -0.64
CA PHE A 432 -13.37 -13.41 0.50
C PHE A 432 -12.45 -14.62 0.30
N ALA A 433 -11.20 -14.47 0.70
CA ALA A 433 -10.32 -15.61 0.94
C ALA A 433 -9.44 -15.37 2.18
N ALA A 434 -8.99 -16.45 2.79
CA ALA A 434 -7.93 -16.47 3.78
C ALA A 434 -7.00 -17.65 3.46
N VAL A 435 -5.69 -17.41 3.48
CA VAL A 435 -4.66 -18.41 3.17
C VAL A 435 -3.59 -18.43 4.26
N ALA A 436 -3.04 -19.60 4.53
CA ALA A 436 -1.85 -19.78 5.33
C ALA A 436 -0.65 -20.12 4.43
N LEU A 437 0.41 -19.34 4.54
CA LEU A 437 1.60 -19.39 3.71
C LEU A 437 2.82 -19.73 4.57
N HIS A 438 3.82 -20.36 3.95
CA HIS A 438 5.07 -20.73 4.60
C HIS A 438 6.26 -20.42 3.68
N ILE A 439 7.25 -19.72 4.21
CA ILE A 439 8.50 -19.39 3.53
C ILE A 439 9.57 -20.37 4.02
N LYS A 440 10.10 -21.21 3.12
CA LYS A 440 11.02 -22.30 3.42
C LYS A 440 12.48 -21.86 3.29
N ASN A 441 12.88 -20.95 4.16
CA ASN A 441 14.27 -20.52 4.29
C ASN A 441 14.69 -20.44 5.76
N ALA A 442 15.98 -20.19 6.01
CA ALA A 442 16.54 -20.19 7.35
C ALA A 442 15.88 -19.15 8.29
N ARG A 443 15.50 -17.97 7.75
CA ARG A 443 14.90 -16.87 8.52
C ARG A 443 13.49 -17.19 8.98
N TRP A 444 12.69 -17.85 8.14
CA TRP A 444 11.24 -17.96 8.30
C TRP A 444 10.70 -19.37 8.56
N ASP A 445 11.56 -20.38 8.59
CA ASP A 445 11.14 -21.77 8.81
C ASP A 445 10.28 -21.94 10.08
N GLY A 446 9.09 -22.52 9.90
CA GLY A 446 8.10 -22.75 10.94
C GLY A 446 7.26 -21.53 11.37
N VAL A 447 7.45 -20.35 10.76
CA VAL A 447 6.60 -19.17 11.00
C VAL A 447 5.42 -19.20 10.00
N PRO A 448 4.16 -19.24 10.47
CA PRO A 448 3.00 -19.12 9.60
C PRO A 448 2.75 -17.66 9.21
N PHE A 449 2.51 -17.46 7.91
CA PHE A 449 2.08 -16.18 7.33
C PHE A 449 0.61 -16.29 6.97
N LEU A 450 -0.25 -15.59 7.70
CA LEU A 450 -1.68 -15.60 7.45
C LEU A 450 -2.06 -14.39 6.61
N MET A 451 -2.72 -14.61 5.49
CA MET A 451 -3.18 -13.55 4.61
C MET A 451 -4.69 -13.65 4.43
N LYS A 452 -5.41 -12.55 4.52
CA LYS A 452 -6.84 -12.51 4.18
C LYS A 452 -7.22 -11.26 3.42
N ALA A 453 -8.15 -11.42 2.50
CA ALA A 453 -8.70 -10.35 1.68
C ALA A 453 -10.20 -10.57 1.53
N GLY A 454 -11.01 -9.52 1.64
CA GLY A 454 -12.44 -9.63 1.36
C GLY A 454 -13.16 -8.32 1.16
N LYS A 455 -14.28 -8.40 0.43
CA LYS A 455 -15.25 -7.33 0.22
C LYS A 455 -16.46 -7.52 1.13
N ALA A 456 -17.24 -6.45 1.30
CA ALA A 456 -18.44 -6.42 2.14
C ALA A 456 -18.18 -6.89 3.58
N LEU A 457 -17.03 -6.49 4.14
CA LEU A 457 -16.63 -6.75 5.51
C LEU A 457 -17.05 -5.60 6.44
N GLU A 458 -16.80 -5.73 7.75
CA GLU A 458 -17.28 -4.77 8.74
C GLU A 458 -16.61 -3.37 8.66
N LYS A 459 -15.36 -3.32 8.18
CA LYS A 459 -14.55 -2.10 8.09
C LYS A 459 -13.61 -2.15 6.89
N ARG A 460 -13.23 -0.97 6.41
CA ARG A 460 -12.13 -0.80 5.46
C ARG A 460 -10.79 -0.76 6.21
N GLU A 461 -9.89 -1.68 5.91
CA GLU A 461 -8.52 -1.66 6.41
C GLU A 461 -7.53 -2.38 5.48
N ALA A 462 -6.28 -1.95 5.48
CA ALA A 462 -5.14 -2.77 5.08
C ALA A 462 -4.06 -2.65 6.15
N GLN A 463 -3.61 -3.78 6.69
CA GLN A 463 -2.64 -3.78 7.79
C GLN A 463 -1.74 -5.02 7.79
N ILE A 464 -0.53 -4.83 8.30
CA ILE A 464 0.43 -5.88 8.60
C ILE A 464 0.54 -5.99 10.12
N ARG A 465 0.51 -7.22 10.63
CA ARG A 465 0.70 -7.50 12.06
C ARG A 465 1.84 -8.50 12.22
N VAL A 466 2.89 -8.10 12.92
CA VAL A 466 4.02 -8.96 13.27
C VAL A 466 3.92 -9.29 14.74
N GLN A 467 3.49 -10.51 15.06
CA GLN A 467 3.33 -10.95 16.44
C GLN A 467 4.61 -11.65 16.91
N PHE A 468 5.20 -11.17 18.00
CA PHE A 468 6.41 -11.74 18.58
C PHE A 468 6.10 -12.94 19.49
N ARG A 469 7.14 -13.72 19.80
CA ARG A 469 7.08 -14.82 20.76
C ARG A 469 6.96 -14.26 22.19
N HIS A 470 6.55 -15.14 23.10
CA HIS A 470 6.55 -14.82 24.52
C HIS A 470 7.99 -14.68 25.04
N VAL A 471 8.18 -13.82 26.04
CA VAL A 471 9.45 -13.73 26.76
C VAL A 471 9.68 -15.04 27.54
N PRO A 472 10.77 -15.78 27.28
CA PRO A 472 11.09 -16.99 28.04
C PRO A 472 11.29 -16.66 29.53
N GLY A 473 10.66 -17.44 30.42
CA GLY A 473 10.81 -17.25 31.87
C GLY A 473 10.26 -15.93 32.40
N ASN A 474 9.24 -15.35 31.77
CA ASN A 474 8.64 -14.07 32.17
C ASN A 474 8.24 -14.03 33.66
N LEU A 475 9.01 -13.32 34.48
CA LEU A 475 8.79 -13.17 35.93
C LEU A 475 7.45 -12.51 36.27
N TYR A 476 6.89 -11.78 35.31
CA TYR A 476 5.65 -11.02 35.49
C TYR A 476 4.41 -11.77 35.00
N GLN A 477 4.53 -13.03 34.60
CA GLN A 477 3.41 -13.81 34.05
C GLN A 477 2.18 -13.85 34.98
N SER A 478 2.40 -13.92 36.30
CA SER A 478 1.32 -13.92 37.31
C SER A 478 0.65 -12.55 37.53
N LYS A 479 1.22 -11.47 36.96
CA LYS A 479 0.73 -10.09 37.04
C LYS A 479 0.08 -9.61 35.74
N LEU A 480 0.27 -10.36 34.67
CA LEU A 480 -0.48 -10.23 33.42
C LEU A 480 -1.84 -10.91 33.63
N GLY A 481 -2.91 -10.33 33.08
CA GLY A 481 -4.27 -10.87 33.24
C GLY A 481 -4.43 -12.29 32.66
N THR A 482 -5.68 -12.76 32.55
CA THR A 482 -6.00 -14.12 32.09
C THR A 482 -5.82 -14.36 30.57
N ASP A 483 -5.55 -13.31 29.78
CA ASP A 483 -5.35 -13.42 28.33
C ASP A 483 -3.88 -13.73 27.99
N LEU A 484 -3.54 -15.02 27.94
CA LEU A 484 -2.19 -15.54 27.66
C LEU A 484 -1.70 -15.30 26.22
N GLU A 485 -2.58 -15.02 25.26
CA GLU A 485 -2.18 -14.65 23.90
C GLU A 485 -1.93 -13.14 23.77
N GLY A 486 -2.68 -12.34 24.53
CA GLY A 486 -2.51 -10.90 24.66
C GLY A 486 -1.25 -10.45 25.41
N VAL A 487 -0.35 -11.36 25.76
CA VAL A 487 0.88 -11.07 26.52
C VAL A 487 2.08 -10.86 25.59
N THR A 488 1.92 -11.12 24.30
CA THR A 488 3.00 -11.01 23.30
C THR A 488 3.10 -9.58 22.77
N ASN A 489 4.31 -9.16 22.42
CA ASN A 489 4.47 -7.90 21.70
C ASN A 489 3.94 -8.05 20.27
N GLU A 490 3.43 -6.98 19.70
CA GLU A 490 2.89 -6.97 18.34
C GLU A 490 3.24 -5.64 17.70
N LEU A 491 3.94 -5.68 16.56
CA LEU A 491 4.14 -4.52 15.71
C LEU A 491 3.01 -4.50 14.68
N VAL A 492 2.26 -3.40 14.66
CA VAL A 492 1.16 -3.20 13.71
C VAL A 492 1.51 -2.04 12.79
N ILE A 493 1.40 -2.28 11.49
CA ILE A 493 1.62 -1.31 10.41
C ILE A 493 0.29 -1.21 9.68
N ARG A 494 -0.46 -0.13 9.95
CA ARG A 494 -1.77 0.12 9.32
C ARG A 494 -1.57 0.95 8.07
N ILE A 495 -1.55 0.27 6.93
CA ILE A 495 -1.35 0.85 5.60
C ILE A 495 -2.50 1.78 5.21
N GLN A 496 -3.74 1.47 5.60
CA GLN A 496 -4.91 2.34 5.44
C GLN A 496 -6.08 1.83 6.29
N PRO A 497 -7.09 2.67 6.60
CA PRO A 497 -7.02 4.13 6.62
C PRO A 497 -6.13 4.63 7.76
N ASP A 498 -5.91 5.95 7.82
CA ASP A 498 -5.17 6.63 8.88
C ASP A 498 -3.80 5.99 9.13
N GLU A 499 -2.89 6.18 8.18
CA GLU A 499 -1.55 5.59 8.16
C GLU A 499 -0.88 5.70 9.53
N ALA A 500 -0.54 4.55 10.12
CA ALA A 500 0.12 4.50 11.41
C ALA A 500 0.99 3.26 11.59
N MET A 501 2.00 3.38 12.44
CA MET A 501 2.78 2.28 12.97
C MET A 501 2.75 2.31 14.48
N TYR A 502 2.51 1.16 15.12
CA TYR A 502 2.54 1.11 16.57
C TYR A 502 3.01 -0.25 17.10
N LEU A 503 3.76 -0.20 18.21
CA LEU A 503 4.25 -1.38 18.91
C LEU A 503 3.42 -1.59 20.17
N ARG A 504 2.65 -2.68 20.20
CA ARG A 504 1.95 -3.14 21.41
C ARG A 504 2.94 -3.84 22.34
N LEU A 505 3.00 -3.37 23.58
CA LEU A 505 3.89 -3.89 24.61
C LEU A 505 3.21 -3.97 25.97
N ASN A 506 3.78 -4.76 26.87
CA ASN A 506 3.33 -4.86 28.25
C ASN A 506 3.94 -3.72 29.06
N ASN A 507 3.11 -2.94 29.77
CA ASN A 507 3.53 -1.85 30.61
C ASN A 507 2.87 -1.93 32.00
N LYS A 508 3.56 -1.43 33.02
CA LYS A 508 2.96 -1.26 34.35
C LYS A 508 1.84 -0.22 34.23
N VAL A 509 0.64 -0.58 34.70
CA VAL A 509 -0.46 0.39 34.81
C VAL A 509 -0.05 1.50 35.79
N PRO A 510 -0.18 2.79 35.41
CA PRO A 510 0.07 3.90 36.32
C PRO A 510 -0.71 3.76 37.64
N GLY A 511 -0.02 3.96 38.76
CA GLY A 511 -0.58 3.82 40.10
C GLY A 511 0.32 3.07 41.07
N LEU A 512 -0.22 2.78 42.25
CA LEU A 512 0.51 2.19 43.38
C LEU A 512 0.74 0.67 43.25
N GLY A 513 -0.06 -0.02 42.44
CA GLY A 513 0.02 -1.48 42.26
C GLY A 513 1.05 -1.93 41.22
N MET A 514 1.37 -3.23 41.23
CA MET A 514 2.19 -3.90 40.21
C MET A 514 1.31 -4.71 39.25
N ARG A 515 0.29 -4.06 38.69
CA ARG A 515 -0.54 -4.63 37.64
C ARG A 515 0.05 -4.24 36.29
N ILE A 516 0.14 -5.20 35.38
CA ILE A 516 0.65 -4.98 34.03
C ILE A 516 -0.51 -5.10 33.06
N ASP A 517 -0.53 -4.21 32.07
CA ASP A 517 -1.51 -4.19 31.00
C ASP A 517 -0.82 -3.88 29.67
N ARG A 518 -1.53 -4.11 28.57
CA ARG A 518 -1.05 -3.76 27.23
C ARG A 518 -1.18 -2.26 27.00
N THR A 519 -0.16 -1.68 26.40
CA THR A 519 -0.18 -0.32 25.87
C THR A 519 0.50 -0.29 24.49
N LYS A 520 0.54 0.88 23.85
CA LYS A 520 1.18 1.07 22.55
C LYS A 520 2.16 2.24 22.58
N LEU A 521 3.28 2.07 21.89
CA LEU A 521 4.08 3.18 21.37
C LEU A 521 3.57 3.44 19.96
N ASP A 522 3.11 4.66 19.67
CA ASP A 522 2.26 4.98 18.52
C ASP A 522 2.88 6.09 17.69
N LEU A 523 2.98 5.87 16.38
CA LEU A 523 3.31 6.87 15.37
C LEU A 523 2.14 6.97 14.39
N SER A 524 1.38 8.05 14.48
CA SER A 524 0.33 8.40 13.52
C SER A 524 0.88 9.40 12.51
N TYR A 525 0.88 9.03 11.22
CA TYR A 525 1.50 9.85 10.19
C TYR A 525 0.77 11.19 10.02
N HIS A 526 -0.57 11.18 10.07
CA HIS A 526 -1.37 12.40 10.03
C HIS A 526 -1.05 13.37 11.18
N GLN A 527 -0.76 12.85 12.37
CA GLN A 527 -0.45 13.68 13.53
C GLN A 527 0.99 14.23 13.49
N GLU A 528 1.94 13.43 13.01
CA GLU A 528 3.36 13.79 13.01
C GLU A 528 3.77 14.64 11.80
N TYR A 529 3.24 14.32 10.61
CA TYR A 529 3.68 14.91 9.33
C TYR A 529 2.64 15.81 8.65
N GLY A 530 1.43 15.92 9.22
CA GLY A 530 0.33 16.70 8.67
C GLY A 530 -0.32 16.08 7.42
N GLU A 531 -1.42 16.69 6.95
CA GLU A 531 -2.17 16.20 5.77
C GLU A 531 -1.42 16.43 4.45
N GLU A 532 -0.56 17.45 4.38
CA GLU A 532 0.13 17.86 3.16
C GLU A 532 1.13 16.80 2.68
N SER A 533 1.99 16.32 3.59
CA SER A 533 2.96 15.24 3.33
C SER A 533 2.27 13.94 2.90
N MET A 534 1.05 13.71 3.39
CA MET A 534 0.25 12.52 3.10
C MET A 534 -0.63 12.64 1.84
N SER A 535 -0.58 13.78 1.15
CA SER A 535 -1.48 14.06 0.02
C SER A 535 -1.11 13.34 -1.28
N ALA A 536 0.14 12.87 -1.42
CA ALA A 536 0.61 12.23 -2.66
C ALA A 536 -0.06 10.87 -2.87
N GLY A 537 -0.79 10.73 -3.98
CA GLY A 537 -1.39 9.46 -4.35
C GLY A 537 -0.35 8.46 -4.89
N ALA A 538 -0.62 7.16 -4.75
CA ALA A 538 0.25 6.09 -5.27
C ALA A 538 0.64 6.28 -6.76
N TYR A 539 -0.25 6.81 -7.59
CA TYR A 539 0.04 7.08 -9.01
C TYR A 539 1.03 8.22 -9.23
N GLU A 540 1.02 9.26 -8.39
CA GLU A 540 2.03 10.35 -8.48
C GLU A 540 3.42 9.79 -8.23
N ARG A 541 3.57 8.98 -7.17
CA ARG A 541 4.84 8.34 -6.83
C ARG A 541 5.33 7.44 -7.95
N LEU A 542 4.49 6.52 -8.45
CA LEU A 542 4.87 5.60 -9.52
C LEU A 542 5.23 6.33 -10.82
N ILE A 543 4.48 7.36 -11.21
CA ILE A 543 4.80 8.12 -12.42
C ILE A 543 6.15 8.85 -12.24
N LEU A 544 6.41 9.43 -11.07
CA LEU A 544 7.68 10.07 -10.76
C LEU A 544 8.84 9.07 -10.82
N ASP A 545 8.67 7.88 -10.24
CA ASP A 545 9.67 6.80 -10.30
C ASP A 545 9.95 6.41 -11.77
N VAL A 546 8.93 6.35 -12.63
CA VAL A 546 9.10 6.09 -14.08
C VAL A 546 9.85 7.24 -14.76
N MET A 547 9.64 8.50 -14.38
CA MET A 547 10.40 9.64 -14.91
C MET A 547 11.88 9.53 -14.52
N GLN A 548 12.15 9.14 -13.28
CA GLN A 548 13.51 8.98 -12.73
C GLN A 548 14.21 7.68 -13.17
N GLY A 549 13.46 6.71 -13.68
CA GLY A 549 13.99 5.41 -14.07
C GLY A 549 14.11 4.43 -12.92
N ASP A 550 13.51 4.74 -11.77
CA ASP A 550 13.49 3.88 -10.60
C ASP A 550 12.49 2.74 -10.79
N LYS A 551 12.98 1.50 -10.69
CA LYS A 551 12.19 0.28 -10.87
C LYS A 551 11.90 -0.47 -9.56
N ARG A 552 12.28 0.07 -8.40
CA ARG A 552 12.14 -0.60 -7.09
C ARG A 552 10.70 -1.03 -6.79
N MET A 553 9.74 -0.19 -7.15
CA MET A 553 8.30 -0.39 -6.90
C MET A 553 7.53 -0.98 -8.08
N PHE A 554 8.23 -1.56 -9.06
CA PHE A 554 7.61 -2.18 -10.23
C PHE A 554 7.88 -3.67 -10.28
N ILE A 555 6.88 -4.43 -10.75
CA ILE A 555 6.95 -5.88 -10.77
C ILE A 555 7.80 -6.34 -11.97
N ARG A 556 8.88 -7.08 -11.68
CA ARG A 556 9.72 -7.73 -12.70
C ARG A 556 9.07 -9.00 -13.23
N SER A 557 9.40 -9.40 -14.46
CA SER A 557 8.81 -10.56 -15.13
C SER A 557 8.94 -11.88 -14.34
N ASP A 558 10.12 -12.16 -13.78
CA ASP A 558 10.39 -13.33 -12.93
C ASP A 558 9.68 -13.27 -11.57
N GLU A 559 9.51 -12.07 -11.02
CA GLU A 559 8.73 -11.83 -9.81
C GLU A 559 7.25 -12.16 -10.02
N LEU A 560 6.70 -11.70 -11.15
CA LEU A 560 5.33 -12.00 -11.54
C LEU A 560 5.12 -13.51 -11.78
N ASP A 561 6.12 -14.16 -12.39
CA ASP A 561 6.09 -15.60 -12.65
C ASP A 561 6.04 -16.40 -11.33
N ALA A 562 6.96 -16.10 -10.40
CA ALA A 562 6.99 -16.72 -9.07
C ALA A 562 5.69 -16.46 -8.30
N ALA A 563 5.12 -15.25 -8.40
CA ALA A 563 3.84 -14.94 -7.79
C ALA A 563 2.70 -15.81 -8.34
N TRP A 564 2.62 -16.02 -9.65
CA TRP A 564 1.58 -16.84 -10.26
C TRP A 564 1.77 -18.33 -9.99
N GLU A 565 3.00 -18.85 -9.97
CA GLU A 565 3.26 -20.26 -9.63
C GLU A 565 2.72 -20.65 -8.25
N LEU A 566 2.68 -19.70 -7.31
CA LEU A 566 2.13 -19.93 -5.96
C LEU A 566 0.61 -20.12 -5.95
N PHE A 567 -0.12 -19.33 -6.75
CA PHE A 567 -1.58 -19.27 -6.70
C PHE A 567 -2.26 -20.12 -7.79
N THR A 568 -1.62 -20.36 -8.93
CA THR A 568 -2.24 -21.03 -10.08
C THR A 568 -2.83 -22.40 -9.75
N PRO A 569 -2.14 -23.31 -9.02
CA PRO A 569 -2.72 -24.62 -8.68
C PRO A 569 -4.00 -24.50 -7.84
N LEU A 570 -4.05 -23.56 -6.90
CA LEU A 570 -5.24 -23.28 -6.11
C LEU A 570 -6.37 -22.74 -7.00
N LEU A 571 -6.07 -21.77 -7.85
CA LEU A 571 -7.06 -21.14 -8.73
C LEU A 571 -7.69 -22.13 -9.71
N HIS A 572 -6.87 -22.97 -10.37
CA HIS A 572 -7.37 -24.03 -11.24
C HIS A 572 -8.21 -25.05 -10.47
N HIS A 573 -7.79 -25.44 -9.26
CA HIS A 573 -8.60 -26.31 -8.41
C HIS A 573 -9.96 -25.70 -8.06
N LEU A 574 -10.02 -24.41 -7.73
CA LEU A 574 -11.28 -23.72 -7.42
C LEU A 574 -12.22 -23.70 -8.64
N ASP A 575 -11.67 -23.43 -9.83
CA ASP A 575 -12.41 -23.36 -11.09
C ASP A 575 -12.93 -24.75 -11.53
N GLU A 576 -12.11 -25.80 -11.37
CA GLU A 576 -12.43 -27.19 -11.76
C GLU A 576 -13.36 -27.90 -10.76
N ALA A 577 -13.02 -27.83 -9.46
CA ALA A 577 -13.75 -28.54 -8.40
C ALA A 577 -15.10 -27.88 -8.07
N LYS A 578 -15.35 -26.68 -8.58
CA LYS A 578 -16.54 -25.86 -8.25
C LYS A 578 -16.73 -25.76 -6.73
N ALA A 579 -15.63 -25.45 -6.05
CA ALA A 579 -15.58 -25.37 -4.60
C ALA A 579 -16.62 -24.36 -4.10
N GLN A 580 -17.46 -24.78 -3.15
CA GLN A 580 -18.53 -23.93 -2.64
C GLN A 580 -17.95 -22.93 -1.63
N PRO A 581 -18.04 -21.61 -1.89
CA PRO A 581 -17.57 -20.61 -0.95
C PRO A 581 -18.46 -20.60 0.30
N GLU A 582 -17.84 -20.42 1.47
CA GLU A 582 -18.58 -20.25 2.71
C GLU A 582 -19.32 -18.90 2.71
N LEU A 583 -20.63 -18.92 2.98
CA LEU A 583 -21.44 -17.70 2.96
C LEU A 583 -21.27 -16.88 4.24
N TYR A 584 -20.88 -15.61 4.10
CA TYR A 584 -20.77 -14.68 5.22
C TYR A 584 -21.69 -13.47 5.04
N PRO A 585 -22.37 -12.96 6.10
CA PRO A 585 -23.20 -11.77 5.98
C PRO A 585 -22.39 -10.55 5.57
N TYR A 586 -22.94 -9.70 4.70
CA TYR A 586 -22.42 -8.36 4.46
C TYR A 586 -22.21 -7.62 5.79
N GLY A 587 -21.04 -7.00 5.97
CA GLY A 587 -20.67 -6.23 7.17
C GLY A 587 -20.21 -7.12 8.32
N SER A 588 -19.97 -8.41 8.08
CA SER A 588 -19.33 -9.31 9.05
C SER A 588 -17.82 -9.35 8.85
N ARG A 589 -17.13 -10.14 9.68
CA ARG A 589 -15.66 -10.33 9.62
C ARG A 589 -15.21 -11.38 8.61
N GLY A 590 -16.16 -11.88 7.81
CA GLY A 590 -15.94 -12.97 6.88
C GLY A 590 -16.42 -14.32 7.42
N PRO A 591 -16.10 -15.40 6.70
CA PRO A 591 -16.51 -16.76 7.03
C PRO A 591 -15.88 -17.28 8.34
N ILE A 592 -16.62 -18.14 9.07
CA ILE A 592 -16.12 -18.77 10.30
C ILE A 592 -14.91 -19.66 10.03
N GLY A 593 -14.83 -20.24 8.83
CA GLY A 593 -13.67 -21.01 8.36
C GLY A 593 -12.35 -20.27 8.54
N ALA A 594 -12.32 -18.94 8.34
CA ALA A 594 -11.11 -18.15 8.49
C ALA A 594 -10.55 -18.20 9.93
N HIS A 595 -11.43 -18.26 10.94
CA HIS A 595 -11.02 -18.42 12.33
C HIS A 595 -10.45 -19.82 12.62
N TYR A 596 -11.04 -20.87 12.02
CA TYR A 596 -10.53 -22.23 12.14
C TYR A 596 -9.17 -22.40 11.43
N LEU A 597 -8.98 -21.76 10.27
CA LEU A 597 -7.71 -21.76 9.57
C LEU A 597 -6.60 -21.16 10.44
N ALA A 598 -6.81 -19.98 11.03
CA ALA A 598 -5.81 -19.39 11.94
C ALA A 598 -5.55 -20.28 13.17
N SER A 599 -6.62 -20.89 13.72
CA SER A 599 -6.52 -21.77 14.89
C SER A 599 -5.73 -23.06 14.60
N LYS A 600 -5.80 -23.60 13.37
CA LYS A 600 -4.96 -24.73 12.90
C LYS A 600 -3.46 -24.44 13.11
N TYR A 601 -3.08 -23.18 12.99
CA TYR A 601 -1.70 -22.69 13.16
C TYR A 601 -1.41 -22.14 14.56
N GLY A 602 -2.35 -22.28 15.51
CA GLY A 602 -2.21 -21.73 16.85
C GLY A 602 -2.15 -20.21 16.87
N VAL A 603 -2.83 -19.55 15.93
CA VAL A 603 -2.89 -18.09 15.79
C VAL A 603 -4.34 -17.62 15.91
N ARG A 604 -4.55 -16.42 16.44
CA ARG A 604 -5.82 -15.69 16.35
C ARG A 604 -5.63 -14.45 15.50
N TRP A 605 -6.61 -14.14 14.67
CA TRP A 605 -6.58 -12.92 13.86
C TRP A 605 -6.60 -11.66 14.74
N GLY A 606 -5.68 -10.73 14.49
CA GLY A 606 -5.50 -9.52 15.30
C GLY A 606 -6.62 -8.50 15.15
N ASP A 607 -7.37 -8.53 14.05
CA ASP A 607 -8.58 -7.70 13.84
C ASP A 607 -9.75 -8.16 14.72
N ALA A 608 -9.59 -9.21 15.53
CA ALA A 608 -10.61 -9.65 16.49
C ALA A 608 -10.63 -8.89 17.80
N GLN A 609 -9.60 -8.08 18.06
CA GLN A 609 -9.32 -7.49 19.37
C GLN A 609 -9.30 -5.96 19.36
N GLU A 610 -9.75 -5.31 18.29
CA GLU A 610 -9.87 -3.85 18.24
C GLU A 610 -11.24 -3.35 18.65
#